data_AF-A0A841B0U7-F1
#
_entry.id   AF-A0A841B0U7-F1
#
_cell.length_a   1.000
_cell.length_b   1.000
_cell.length_c   1.000
_cell.angle_alpha   90.00
_cell.angle_beta   90.00
_cell.angle_gamma   90.00
#
_symmetry.space_group_name_H-M   'P 1'
#
loop_
_entity.id
_entity.type
_entity.pdbx_description
1 polymer ?
#
loop_
_entity_poly.entity_id
_entity_poly.type
_entity_poly.pdbx_seq_one_letter_code
_entity_poly.pdbx_strand_id
1 'polypeptide(L)'
;MGDLAGELGISRATLHRWVGGRDQLLGEILWSMTVEVFEARASGKLGRGSEGIAELVGTFVRTVNDSKPFREFLRAEPERALRILTTKASVVQSRAISKMREFLDEEVEAGRLTPPLPVEDLAYLLVRIGESFIYTDVITGAEPDAAKAYAAARALLS
;
A
#
# COMPACT_ATOMS: atom_id res chain seq x y z
N MET A 1 -16.63 14.73 7.53
CA MET A 1 -16.15 15.48 8.72
C MET A 1 -17.30 16.05 9.54
N GLY A 2 -18.24 16.78 8.94
CA GLY A 2 -19.43 17.24 9.66
C GLY A 2 -20.29 16.09 10.18
N ASP A 3 -20.64 15.16 9.30
CA ASP A 3 -21.48 14.01 9.65
C ASP A 3 -20.82 13.12 10.69
N LEU A 4 -19.56 12.76 10.48
CA LEU A 4 -18.76 12.00 11.47
C LEU A 4 -18.68 12.70 12.84
N ALA A 5 -18.50 14.02 12.88
CA ALA A 5 -18.50 14.75 14.16
C ALA A 5 -19.87 14.69 14.84
N GLY A 6 -20.96 14.77 14.05
CA GLY A 6 -22.33 14.60 14.53
C GLY A 6 -22.60 13.21 15.09
N GLU A 7 -22.21 12.16 14.38
CA GLU A 7 -22.32 10.76 14.83
C GLU A 7 -21.54 10.50 16.13
N LEU A 8 -20.35 11.11 16.27
CA LEU A 8 -19.51 10.99 17.46
C LEU A 8 -19.93 11.91 18.61
N GLY A 9 -20.92 12.80 18.41
CA GLY A 9 -21.38 13.75 19.43
C GLY A 9 -20.33 14.80 19.82
N ILE A 10 -19.39 15.13 18.94
CA ILE A 10 -18.31 16.09 19.19
C ILE A 10 -18.33 17.27 18.22
N SER A 11 -17.63 18.36 18.58
CA SER A 11 -17.47 19.49 17.66
C SER A 11 -16.52 19.13 16.50
N ARG A 12 -16.71 19.76 15.33
CA ARG A 12 -15.78 19.65 14.18
C ARG A 12 -14.35 20.05 14.56
N ALA A 13 -14.19 21.05 15.43
CA ALA A 13 -12.89 21.48 15.92
C ALA A 13 -12.21 20.42 16.80
N THR A 14 -12.98 19.72 17.64
CA THR A 14 -12.48 18.56 18.41
C THR A 14 -12.04 17.44 17.48
N LEU A 15 -12.88 17.06 16.50
CA LEU A 15 -12.54 16.02 15.53
C LEU A 15 -11.26 16.38 14.76
N HIS A 16 -11.17 17.59 14.22
CA HIS A 16 -9.99 18.05 13.49
C HIS A 16 -8.72 18.04 14.35
N ARG A 17 -8.82 18.35 15.65
CA ARG A 17 -7.65 18.27 16.56
C ARG A 17 -7.18 16.83 16.75
N TRP A 18 -8.08 15.84 16.69
CA TRP A 18 -7.75 14.44 16.88
C TRP A 18 -7.16 13.79 15.64
N VAL A 19 -7.78 14.02 14.47
CA VAL A 19 -7.46 13.27 13.24
C VAL A 19 -6.99 14.17 12.09
N GLY A 20 -6.98 15.47 12.30
CA GLY A 20 -6.66 16.44 11.28
C GLY A 20 -7.76 16.62 10.23
N GLY A 21 -7.35 16.92 9.00
CA GLY A 21 -8.25 17.09 7.86
C GLY A 21 -8.83 15.77 7.33
N ARG A 22 -9.82 15.87 6.42
CA ARG A 22 -10.44 14.69 5.79
C ARG A 22 -9.40 13.76 5.16
N ASP A 23 -8.45 14.32 4.42
CA ASP A 23 -7.42 13.54 3.71
C ASP A 23 -6.44 12.85 4.68
N GLN A 24 -6.16 13.46 5.83
CA GLN A 24 -5.34 12.85 6.90
C GLN A 24 -6.08 11.67 7.52
N LEU A 25 -7.35 11.85 7.91
CA LEU A 25 -8.19 10.77 8.42
C LEU A 25 -8.32 9.62 7.40
N LEU A 26 -8.58 9.94 6.12
CA LEU A 26 -8.67 8.94 5.07
C LEU A 26 -7.34 8.19 4.88
N GLY A 27 -6.20 8.89 4.95
CA GLY A 27 -4.88 8.26 4.91
C GLY A 27 -4.67 7.27 6.05
N GLU A 28 -5.08 7.61 7.27
CA GLU A 28 -5.00 6.70 8.42
C GLU A 28 -5.91 5.47 8.25
N ILE A 29 -7.14 5.64 7.76
CA ILE A 29 -8.07 4.53 7.47
C ILE A 29 -7.50 3.61 6.39
N LEU A 30 -7.05 4.18 5.26
CA LEU A 30 -6.47 3.43 4.15
C LEU A 30 -5.19 2.70 4.58
N TRP A 31 -4.36 3.32 5.42
CA TRP A 31 -3.22 2.66 6.01
C TRP A 31 -3.61 1.48 6.90
N SER A 32 -4.60 1.65 7.78
CA SER A 32 -5.10 0.57 8.64
C SER A 32 -5.53 -0.66 7.81
N MET A 33 -6.24 -0.44 6.71
CA MET A 33 -6.63 -1.51 5.80
C MET A 33 -5.42 -2.12 5.06
N THR A 34 -4.48 -1.27 4.65
CA THR A 34 -3.27 -1.70 3.94
C THR A 34 -2.39 -2.61 4.79
N VAL A 35 -2.13 -2.22 6.05
CA VAL A 35 -1.28 -3.02 6.95
C VAL A 35 -1.93 -4.35 7.29
N GLU A 36 -3.24 -4.40 7.47
CA GLU A 36 -3.98 -5.65 7.67
C GLU A 36 -3.79 -6.62 6.49
N VAL A 37 -3.88 -6.12 5.25
CA VAL A 37 -3.62 -6.95 4.06
C VAL A 37 -2.15 -7.38 4.00
N PHE A 38 -1.19 -6.51 4.30
CA PHE A 38 0.22 -6.90 4.34
C PHE A 38 0.46 -8.04 5.33
N GLU A 39 0.03 -7.88 6.57
CA GLU A 39 0.25 -8.86 7.63
C GLU A 39 -0.46 -10.19 7.34
N ALA A 40 -1.72 -10.13 6.89
CA ALA A 40 -2.47 -11.34 6.52
C ALA A 40 -1.83 -12.10 5.35
N ARG A 41 -1.15 -11.42 4.42
CA ARG A 41 -0.54 -12.05 3.25
C ARG A 41 0.94 -12.36 3.41
N ALA A 42 1.63 -11.76 4.38
CA ALA A 42 3.02 -12.03 4.72
C ALA A 42 3.20 -13.46 5.25
N SER A 43 2.25 -13.94 6.04
CA SER A 43 2.26 -15.32 6.55
C SER A 43 2.34 -16.35 5.41
N GLY A 44 3.32 -17.26 5.52
CA GLY A 44 3.59 -18.29 4.52
C GLY A 44 4.38 -17.83 3.28
N LYS A 45 4.72 -16.54 3.18
CA LYS A 45 5.54 -15.99 2.10
C LYS A 45 6.89 -15.49 2.60
N LEU A 46 6.91 -14.79 3.73
CA LEU A 46 8.14 -14.51 4.45
C LEU A 46 8.79 -15.83 4.89
N GLY A 47 10.11 -15.82 5.04
CA GLY A 47 10.92 -17.01 5.25
C GLY A 47 11.47 -17.64 3.97
N ARG A 48 11.19 -17.05 2.79
CA ARG A 48 11.47 -17.67 1.47
C ARG A 48 12.29 -16.78 0.53
N GLY A 49 12.94 -15.74 1.04
CA GLY A 49 13.78 -14.82 0.28
C GLY A 49 13.03 -14.07 -0.82
N SER A 50 13.73 -13.81 -1.92
CA SER A 50 13.23 -13.08 -3.09
C SER A 50 11.86 -13.57 -3.59
N GLU A 51 11.68 -14.89 -3.69
CA GLU A 51 10.43 -15.47 -4.21
C GLU A 51 9.25 -15.19 -3.26
N GLY A 52 9.49 -15.24 -1.95
CA GLY A 52 8.51 -14.88 -0.93
C GLY A 52 8.02 -13.44 -1.06
N ILE A 53 8.95 -12.49 -1.19
CA ILE A 53 8.64 -11.07 -1.34
C ILE A 53 7.89 -10.80 -2.66
N ALA A 54 8.32 -11.41 -3.76
CA ALA A 54 7.62 -11.27 -5.04
C ALA A 54 6.16 -11.77 -4.96
N GLU A 55 5.94 -12.96 -4.37
CA GLU A 55 4.60 -13.48 -4.14
C GLU A 55 3.76 -12.58 -3.22
N LEU A 56 4.37 -11.94 -2.22
CA LEU A 56 3.71 -11.01 -1.32
C LEU A 56 3.20 -9.80 -2.10
N VAL A 57 4.05 -9.17 -2.93
CA VAL A 57 3.67 -8.03 -3.78
C VAL A 57 2.52 -8.42 -4.71
N GLY A 58 2.65 -9.53 -5.45
CA GLY A 58 1.59 -9.98 -6.37
C GLY A 58 0.27 -10.28 -5.65
N THR A 59 0.33 -10.93 -4.49
CA THR A 59 -0.86 -11.27 -3.71
C THR A 59 -1.51 -10.02 -3.09
N PHE A 60 -0.72 -9.07 -2.64
CA PHE A 60 -1.19 -7.78 -2.14
C PHE A 60 -1.93 -7.03 -3.24
N VAL A 61 -1.30 -6.85 -4.42
CA VAL A 61 -1.92 -6.19 -5.57
C VAL A 61 -3.22 -6.89 -5.96
N ARG A 62 -3.24 -8.22 -6.05
CA ARG A 62 -4.48 -8.97 -6.34
C ARG A 62 -5.59 -8.65 -5.33
N THR A 63 -5.27 -8.66 -4.05
CA THR A 63 -6.24 -8.41 -2.97
C THR A 63 -6.82 -7.01 -3.05
N VAL A 64 -5.98 -6.01 -3.29
CA VAL A 64 -6.41 -4.62 -3.45
C VAL A 64 -7.24 -4.48 -4.73
N ASN A 65 -6.86 -5.17 -5.81
CA ASN A 65 -7.58 -5.15 -7.08
C ASN A 65 -8.99 -5.74 -6.96
N ASP A 66 -9.16 -6.80 -6.18
CA ASP A 66 -10.44 -7.48 -5.95
C ASP A 66 -11.34 -6.74 -4.94
N SER A 67 -10.82 -5.72 -4.25
CA SER A 67 -11.59 -4.94 -3.27
C SER A 67 -12.56 -3.97 -3.95
N LYS A 68 -13.83 -4.38 -4.04
CA LYS A 68 -14.91 -3.53 -4.57
C LYS A 68 -14.99 -2.15 -3.90
N PRO A 69 -14.96 -2.01 -2.56
CA PRO A 69 -15.01 -0.69 -1.91
C PRO A 69 -13.83 0.20 -2.30
N PHE A 70 -12.63 -0.38 -2.43
CA PHE A 70 -11.46 0.37 -2.87
C PHE A 70 -11.58 0.84 -4.32
N ARG A 71 -12.08 -0.03 -5.21
CA ARG A 71 -12.34 0.31 -6.61
C ARG A 71 -13.38 1.40 -6.77
N GLU A 72 -14.45 1.37 -5.96
CA GLU A 72 -15.46 2.43 -5.94
C GLU A 72 -14.86 3.76 -5.45
N PHE A 73 -14.08 3.75 -4.36
CA PHE A 73 -13.38 4.95 -3.89
C PHE A 73 -12.43 5.53 -4.95
N LEU A 74 -11.61 4.69 -5.57
CA LEU A 74 -10.63 5.10 -6.57
C LEU A 74 -11.28 5.74 -7.80
N ARG A 75 -12.44 5.22 -8.25
CA ARG A 75 -13.18 5.76 -9.39
C ARG A 75 -14.00 7.00 -9.06
N ALA A 76 -14.53 7.09 -7.83
CA ALA A 76 -15.34 8.23 -7.42
C ALA A 76 -14.49 9.50 -7.20
N GLU A 77 -13.27 9.36 -6.68
CA GLU A 77 -12.41 10.49 -6.31
C GLU A 77 -10.95 10.30 -6.78
N PRO A 78 -10.65 10.09 -8.08
CA PRO A 78 -9.35 9.62 -8.56
C PRO A 78 -8.18 10.55 -8.20
N GLU A 79 -8.32 11.86 -8.40
CA GLU A 79 -7.27 12.82 -8.06
C GLU A 79 -6.95 12.85 -6.55
N ARG A 80 -8.00 12.77 -5.72
CA ARG A 80 -7.83 12.74 -4.27
C ARG A 80 -7.25 11.41 -3.80
N ALA A 81 -7.72 10.29 -4.36
CA ALA A 81 -7.20 8.96 -4.06
C ALA A 81 -5.71 8.89 -4.39
N LEU A 82 -5.30 9.29 -5.60
CA LEU A 82 -3.88 9.32 -5.99
C LEU A 82 -3.07 10.27 -5.09
N ARG A 83 -3.60 11.47 -4.78
CA ARG A 83 -2.94 12.40 -3.86
C ARG A 83 -2.69 11.77 -2.49
N ILE A 84 -3.70 11.13 -1.89
CA ILE A 84 -3.59 10.49 -0.58
C ILE A 84 -2.64 9.29 -0.63
N LEU A 85 -2.80 8.41 -1.60
CA LEU A 85 -2.12 7.12 -1.63
C LEU A 85 -0.67 7.19 -2.09
N THR A 86 -0.32 8.15 -2.97
CA THR A 86 0.97 8.13 -3.68
C THR A 86 1.89 9.32 -3.37
N THR A 87 1.43 10.28 -2.56
CA THR A 87 2.20 11.50 -2.26
C THR A 87 2.37 11.72 -0.77
N LYS A 88 3.23 12.67 -0.40
CA LYS A 88 3.42 13.14 0.98
C LYS A 88 2.19 13.81 1.62
N ALA A 89 1.06 13.89 0.93
CA ALA A 89 -0.17 14.45 1.46
C ALA A 89 -0.80 13.56 2.56
N SER A 90 -0.41 12.29 2.65
CA SER A 90 -0.83 11.38 3.71
C SER A 90 0.31 10.47 4.17
N VAL A 91 0.03 9.65 5.19
CA VAL A 91 0.95 8.68 5.78
C VAL A 91 1.09 7.38 4.99
N VAL A 92 0.20 7.11 4.02
CA VAL A 92 0.10 5.79 3.38
C VAL A 92 1.39 5.40 2.67
N GLN A 93 1.94 6.30 1.84
CA GLN A 93 3.11 5.99 1.02
C GLN A 93 4.35 5.73 1.89
N SER A 94 4.62 6.60 2.86
CA SER A 94 5.79 6.44 3.73
C SER A 94 5.70 5.18 4.57
N ARG A 95 4.52 4.87 5.12
CA ARG A 95 4.31 3.66 5.92
C ARG A 95 4.34 2.38 5.09
N ALA A 96 3.83 2.39 3.86
CA ALA A 96 3.94 1.25 2.96
C ALA A 96 5.41 0.92 2.62
N ILE A 97 6.23 1.95 2.38
CA ILE A 97 7.68 1.78 2.16
C ILE A 97 8.35 1.26 3.42
N SER A 98 8.08 1.85 4.59
CA SER A 98 8.64 1.37 5.86
C SER A 98 8.27 -0.08 6.12
N LYS A 99 7.01 -0.48 5.87
CA LYS A 99 6.57 -1.86 6.10
C LYS A 99 7.18 -2.85 5.12
N MET A 100 7.31 -2.48 3.84
CA MET A 100 8.02 -3.31 2.87
C MET A 100 9.50 -3.47 3.25
N ARG A 101 10.13 -2.39 3.74
CA ARG A 101 11.49 -2.45 4.27
C ARG A 101 11.62 -3.42 5.44
N GLU A 102 10.70 -3.38 6.41
CA GLU A 102 10.70 -4.36 7.53
C GLU A 102 10.76 -5.80 7.02
N PHE A 103 9.90 -6.14 6.04
CA PHE A 103 9.90 -7.48 5.45
C PHE A 103 11.19 -7.84 4.72
N LEU A 104 11.81 -6.87 4.03
CA LEU A 104 13.09 -7.09 3.37
C LEU A 104 14.22 -7.27 4.39
N ASP A 105 14.29 -6.41 5.41
CA ASP A 105 15.28 -6.49 6.48
C ASP A 105 15.21 -7.87 7.18
N GLU A 106 14.01 -8.39 7.46
CA GLU A 106 13.82 -9.74 8.02
C GLU A 106 14.40 -10.88 7.14
N GLU A 107 14.28 -10.76 5.81
CA GLU A 107 14.85 -11.75 4.89
C GLU A 107 16.38 -11.61 4.76
N VAL A 108 16.89 -10.38 4.79
CA VAL A 108 18.32 -10.07 4.69
C VAL A 108 19.06 -10.52 5.95
N GLU A 109 18.56 -10.15 7.13
CA GLU A 109 19.17 -10.51 8.42
C GLU A 109 19.25 -12.02 8.61
N ALA A 110 18.28 -12.76 8.07
CA ALA A 110 18.28 -14.21 8.10
C ALA A 110 19.09 -14.88 6.97
N GLY A 111 19.77 -14.10 6.12
CA GLY A 111 20.59 -14.60 5.02
C GLY A 111 19.78 -15.24 3.87
N ARG A 112 18.48 -14.97 3.79
CA ARG A 112 17.57 -15.53 2.76
C ARG A 112 17.43 -14.64 1.54
N LEU A 113 17.80 -13.36 1.67
CA LEU A 113 17.81 -12.38 0.59
C LEU A 113 19.17 -11.68 0.54
N THR A 114 19.83 -11.69 -0.62
CA THR A 114 20.89 -10.74 -0.93
C THR A 114 20.27 -9.66 -1.79
N PRO A 115 20.06 -8.43 -1.27
CA PRO A 115 19.29 -7.43 -1.98
C PRO A 115 20.13 -6.86 -3.15
N PRO A 116 19.56 -6.73 -4.36
CA PRO A 116 20.28 -6.22 -5.52
C PRO A 116 20.50 -4.70 -5.49
N LEU A 117 19.90 -4.01 -4.51
CA LEU A 117 19.95 -2.58 -4.26
C LEU A 117 20.01 -2.34 -2.75
N PRO A 118 20.35 -1.11 -2.29
CA PRO A 118 20.08 -0.72 -0.90
C PRO A 118 18.63 -1.02 -0.52
N VAL A 119 18.40 -1.58 0.68
CA VAL A 119 17.06 -2.05 1.10
C VAL A 119 16.01 -0.92 1.05
N GLU A 120 16.42 0.31 1.36
CA GLU A 120 15.62 1.53 1.21
C GLU A 120 15.08 1.70 -0.22
N ASP A 121 15.97 1.67 -1.21
CA ASP A 121 15.62 1.85 -2.62
C ASP A 121 14.78 0.68 -3.12
N LEU A 122 15.12 -0.54 -2.71
CA LEU A 122 14.38 -1.75 -3.05
C LEU A 122 12.95 -1.70 -2.52
N ALA A 123 12.75 -1.29 -1.26
CA ALA A 123 11.43 -1.13 -0.64
C ALA A 123 10.60 -0.08 -1.40
N TYR A 124 11.20 1.08 -1.69
CA TYR A 124 10.56 2.11 -2.49
C TYR A 124 10.12 1.57 -3.86
N LEU A 125 11.00 0.91 -4.59
CA LEU A 125 10.70 0.40 -5.94
C LEU A 125 9.62 -0.68 -5.92
N LEU A 126 9.65 -1.62 -4.98
CA LEU A 126 8.63 -2.66 -4.87
C LEU A 126 7.24 -2.07 -4.58
N VAL A 127 7.15 -1.05 -3.72
CA VAL A 127 5.89 -0.33 -3.47
C VAL A 127 5.43 0.37 -4.75
N ARG A 128 6.29 1.11 -5.45
CA ARG A 128 5.94 1.80 -6.70
C ARG A 128 5.52 0.84 -7.82
N ILE A 129 6.15 -0.32 -7.90
CA ILE A 129 5.76 -1.40 -8.83
C ILE A 129 4.34 -1.85 -8.51
N GLY A 130 4.05 -2.19 -7.25
CA GLY A 130 2.71 -2.59 -6.83
C GLY A 130 1.64 -1.55 -7.18
N GLU A 131 1.91 -0.28 -6.83
CA GLU A 131 1.03 0.86 -7.12
C GLU A 131 0.73 1.03 -8.62
N SER A 132 1.72 0.82 -9.49
CA SER A 132 1.55 0.96 -10.95
C SER A 132 0.50 0.01 -11.52
N PHE A 133 0.31 -1.15 -10.87
CA PHE A 133 -0.68 -2.16 -11.22
C PHE A 133 -1.96 -2.08 -10.40
N ILE A 134 -1.97 -1.31 -9.31
CA ILE A 134 -3.19 -1.04 -8.53
C ILE A 134 -4.00 0.08 -9.20
N TYR A 135 -3.33 1.14 -9.65
CA TYR A 135 -3.97 2.36 -10.17
C TYR A 135 -4.08 2.41 -11.70
N THR A 136 -3.82 1.32 -12.39
CA THR A 136 -3.77 1.27 -13.86
C THR A 136 -5.05 1.81 -14.50
N ASP A 137 -6.22 1.47 -13.97
CA ASP A 137 -7.52 1.88 -14.51
C ASP A 137 -7.71 3.39 -14.47
N VAL A 138 -7.31 4.04 -13.37
CA VAL A 138 -7.45 5.51 -13.24
C VAL A 138 -6.31 6.31 -13.87
N ILE A 139 -5.15 5.69 -14.13
CA ILE A 139 -4.00 6.36 -14.77
C ILE A 139 -4.04 6.20 -16.29
N THR A 140 -4.31 5.00 -16.81
CA THR A 140 -4.21 4.68 -18.25
C THR A 140 -5.51 4.18 -18.85
N GLY A 141 -6.52 3.85 -18.05
CA GLY A 141 -7.77 3.24 -18.50
C GLY A 141 -7.69 1.74 -18.77
N ALA A 142 -6.52 1.11 -18.58
CA ALA A 142 -6.36 -0.33 -18.74
C ALA A 142 -6.71 -1.10 -17.46
N GLU A 143 -7.00 -2.39 -17.60
CA GLU A 143 -7.34 -3.23 -16.45
C GLU A 143 -6.12 -3.48 -15.53
N PRO A 144 -6.31 -3.40 -14.20
CA PRO A 144 -5.30 -3.77 -13.21
C PRO A 144 -4.82 -5.22 -13.35
N ASP A 145 -3.52 -5.46 -13.25
CA ASP A 145 -2.93 -6.79 -13.48
C ASP A 145 -1.91 -7.17 -12.38
N ALA A 146 -2.37 -8.00 -11.44
CA ALA A 146 -1.54 -8.48 -10.35
C ALA A 146 -0.44 -9.47 -10.77
N ALA A 147 -0.60 -10.16 -11.91
CA ALA A 147 0.41 -11.09 -12.40
C ALA A 147 1.64 -10.32 -12.89
N LYS A 148 1.44 -9.16 -13.52
CA LYS A 148 2.54 -8.25 -13.90
C LYS A 148 3.26 -7.69 -12.68
N ALA A 149 2.55 -7.39 -11.59
CA ALA A 149 3.17 -6.94 -10.34
C ALA A 149 4.12 -7.99 -9.75
N TYR A 150 3.68 -9.25 -9.69
CA TYR A 150 4.52 -10.38 -9.28
C TYR A 150 5.76 -10.52 -10.20
N ALA A 151 5.55 -10.54 -11.52
CA ALA A 151 6.63 -10.74 -12.48
C ALA A 151 7.68 -9.62 -12.40
N ALA A 152 7.24 -8.36 -12.27
CA ALA A 152 8.12 -7.21 -12.12
C ALA A 152 8.88 -7.24 -10.78
N ALA A 153 8.21 -7.56 -9.67
CA ALA A 153 8.86 -7.70 -8.36
C ALA A 153 9.91 -8.82 -8.38
N ARG A 154 9.58 -9.98 -8.96
CA ARG A 154 10.50 -11.11 -9.10
C ARG A 154 11.73 -10.74 -9.95
N ALA A 155 11.54 -10.03 -11.06
CA ALA A 155 12.63 -9.58 -11.91
C ALA A 155 13.54 -8.54 -11.22
N LEU A 156 12.99 -7.70 -10.33
CA LEU A 156 13.77 -6.76 -9.55
C LEU A 156 14.59 -7.45 -8.44
N LEU A 157 14.11 -8.60 -7.94
CA LEU A 157 14.70 -9.35 -6.81
C LEU A 157 15.63 -10.49 -7.24
N SER A 158 15.86 -10.66 -8.54
CA SER A 158 16.69 -11.73 -9.13
C SER A 158 18.19 -11.42 -9.12
#